data_AF-A0AAJ6FYA1-F1
#
_entry.id   AF-A0AAJ6FYA1-F1
#
_cell.length_a   1.000
_cell.length_b   1.000
_cell.length_c   1.000
_cell.angle_alpha   90.00
_cell.angle_beta   90.00
_cell.angle_gamma   90.00
#
_symmetry.space_group_name_H-M   'P 1'
#
loop_
_entity.id
_entity.type
_entity.pdbx_description
1 polymer ?
#
loop_
_entity_poly.entity_id
_entity_poly.type
_entity_poly.pdbx_seq_one_letter_code
_entity_poly.pdbx_strand_id
1 'polypeptide(L)'
;MSHIEKRARELLAAEYVKEGRAVSAQETMQGHDLTAHAEYIALRAIIAALTPPEGYVLVPVEPTTEMLNSPYIDCGPRTAAITWAGMLATRPEVP
;
A
#
# COMPACT_ATOMS: atom_id res chain seq x y z
N MET A 1 -8.15 -1.91 -11.02
CA MET A 1 -6.77 -1.71 -10.54
C MET A 1 -6.80 -1.66 -9.02
N SER A 2 -5.98 -2.45 -8.34
CA SER A 2 -5.89 -2.40 -6.88
C SER A 2 -5.24 -1.10 -6.40
N HIS A 3 -5.46 -0.73 -5.14
CA HIS A 3 -4.79 0.42 -4.50
C HIS A 3 -3.26 0.32 -4.60
N ILE A 4 -2.72 -0.88 -4.30
CA ILE A 4 -1.29 -1.19 -4.45
C ILE A 4 -0.80 -0.99 -5.90
N GLU A 5 -1.54 -1.47 -6.90
CA GLU A 5 -1.14 -1.31 -8.31
C GLU A 5 -1.20 0.17 -8.74
N LYS A 6 -2.23 0.91 -8.32
CA LYS A 6 -2.33 2.35 -8.57
C LYS A 6 -1.13 3.09 -7.98
N ARG A 7 -0.80 2.80 -6.71
CA ARG A 7 0.35 3.39 -6.04
C ARG A 7 1.67 3.02 -6.71
N ALA A 8 1.80 1.78 -7.17
CA ALA A 8 2.98 1.33 -7.90
C ALA A 8 3.18 2.11 -9.22
N ARG A 9 2.09 2.38 -9.96
CA ARG A 9 2.13 3.22 -11.17
C ARG A 9 2.50 4.66 -10.87
N GLU A 10 1.96 5.25 -9.81
CA GLU A 10 2.31 6.61 -9.39
C GLU A 10 3.81 6.75 -9.09
N LEU A 11 4.39 5.78 -8.37
CA LEU A 11 5.82 5.76 -8.06
C LEU A 11 6.66 5.61 -9.33
N LEU A 12 6.30 4.69 -10.22
CA LEU A 12 7.02 4.49 -11.48
C LEU A 12 6.92 5.72 -12.39
N ALA A 13 5.73 6.32 -12.51
CA ALA A 13 5.52 7.54 -13.28
C ALA A 13 6.32 8.72 -12.72
N ALA A 14 6.45 8.84 -11.39
CA ALA A 14 7.27 9.88 -10.76
C ALA A 14 8.76 9.74 -11.13
N GLU A 15 9.29 8.52 -11.23
CA GLU A 15 10.65 8.30 -11.71
C GLU A 15 10.82 8.69 -13.19
N TYR A 16 9.84 8.35 -14.05
CA TYR A 16 9.89 8.81 -15.45
C TYR A 16 9.85 10.34 -15.59
N VAL A 17 9.09 11.04 -14.76
CA VAL A 17 9.09 12.51 -14.73
C VAL A 17 10.47 13.05 -14.36
N LYS A 18 11.15 12.45 -13.36
CA LYS A 18 12.51 12.86 -12.97
C LYS A 18 13.53 12.66 -14.10
N GLU A 19 13.37 11.61 -14.90
CA GLU A 19 14.20 11.34 -16.08
C GLU A 19 13.82 12.19 -17.31
N GLY A 20 12.81 13.05 -17.22
CA GLY A 20 12.33 13.85 -18.35
C GLY A 20 11.49 13.07 -19.36
N ARG A 21 11.06 11.85 -19.03
CA ARG A 21 10.26 10.94 -19.88
C ARG A 21 8.76 11.13 -19.64
N ALA A 22 8.25 12.33 -19.87
CA ALA A 22 6.85 12.69 -19.57
C ALA A 22 5.81 11.81 -20.28
N VAL A 23 6.08 11.38 -21.51
CA VAL A 23 5.19 10.47 -22.28
C VAL A 23 5.08 9.11 -21.58
N SER A 24 6.21 8.50 -21.20
CA SER A 24 6.23 7.22 -20.48
C SER A 24 5.54 7.31 -19.11
N ALA A 25 5.66 8.44 -18.40
CA ALA A 25 4.93 8.68 -17.16
C ALA A 25 3.41 8.67 -17.38
N GLN A 26 2.93 9.34 -18.44
CA GLN A 26 1.52 9.39 -18.78
C GLN A 26 0.98 8.02 -19.20
N GLU A 27 1.71 7.29 -20.05
CA GLU A 27 1.34 5.94 -20.50
C GLU A 27 1.24 4.96 -19.33
N THR A 28 2.21 5.02 -18.41
CA THR A 28 2.23 4.19 -17.18
C THR A 28 0.98 4.42 -16.33
N MET A 29 0.56 5.68 -16.18
CA MET A 29 -0.64 6.06 -15.42
C MET A 29 -1.95 5.67 -16.11
N GLN A 30 -1.99 5.69 -17.45
CA GLN A 30 -3.19 5.37 -18.24
C GLN A 30 -3.45 3.86 -18.37
N GLY A 31 -2.54 3.01 -17.88
CA GLY A 31 -2.69 1.57 -18.02
C GLY A 31 -2.53 1.11 -19.47
N HIS A 32 -1.92 1.94 -20.33
CA HIS A 32 -1.48 1.48 -21.63
C HIS A 32 -0.52 0.32 -21.41
N ASP A 33 -0.71 -0.72 -22.23
CA ASP A 33 0.01 -1.97 -22.12
C ASP A 33 1.51 -1.65 -22.04
N LEU A 34 2.16 -2.09 -20.95
CA LEU A 34 3.60 -1.91 -20.74
C LEU A 34 4.27 -2.83 -21.75
N THR A 35 4.24 -2.42 -23.02
CA THR A 35 4.70 -3.17 -24.18
C THR A 35 6.20 -3.44 -24.07
N ALA A 36 6.93 -2.62 -23.30
CA ALA A 36 8.29 -2.90 -22.89
C ALA A 36 8.32 -3.86 -21.69
N HIS A 37 8.95 -5.02 -21.88
CA HIS A 37 9.14 -6.04 -20.84
C HIS A 37 9.77 -5.49 -19.54
N ALA A 38 10.66 -4.50 -19.65
CA ALA A 38 11.32 -3.86 -18.52
C ALA A 38 10.35 -3.07 -17.61
N GLU A 39 9.38 -2.37 -18.22
CA GLU A 39 8.36 -1.58 -17.51
C GLU A 39 7.41 -2.48 -16.72
N TYR A 40 7.00 -3.60 -17.32
CA TYR A 40 6.19 -4.61 -16.64
C TYR A 40 6.93 -5.24 -15.45
N ILE A 41 8.22 -5.57 -15.60
CA ILE A 41 9.04 -6.09 -14.51
C ILE A 41 9.16 -5.06 -13.38
N ALA A 42 9.44 -3.80 -13.73
CA ALA A 42 9.57 -2.72 -12.75
C ALA A 42 8.26 -2.54 -11.95
N LEU A 43 7.11 -2.51 -12.63
CA LEU A 43 5.82 -2.40 -11.97
C LEU A 43 5.57 -3.58 -11.02
N ARG A 44 5.85 -4.82 -11.45
CA ARG A 44 5.72 -6.01 -10.59
C ARG A 44 6.64 -5.97 -9.38
N ALA A 45 7.87 -5.50 -9.54
CA ALA A 45 8.83 -5.35 -8.44
C ALA A 45 8.32 -4.34 -7.41
N ILE A 46 7.75 -3.21 -7.86
CA ILE A 46 7.17 -2.20 -6.95
C ILE A 46 5.95 -2.77 -6.23
N ILE A 47 5.04 -3.44 -6.94
CA ILE A 47 3.87 -4.10 -6.32
C ILE A 47 4.32 -5.10 -5.25
N ALA A 48 5.32 -5.93 -5.54
CA ALA A 48 5.86 -6.89 -4.58
C ALA A 48 6.48 -6.20 -3.36
N ALA A 49 7.16 -5.06 -3.54
CA ALA A 49 7.73 -4.29 -2.44
C ALA A 49 6.67 -3.58 -1.57
N LEU A 50 5.55 -3.18 -2.19
CA LEU A 50 4.41 -2.56 -1.50
C LEU A 50 3.47 -3.58 -0.84
N THR A 51 3.53 -4.84 -1.27
CA THR A 51 2.73 -5.92 -0.70
C THR A 51 3.48 -6.51 0.48
N PRO A 52 2.93 -6.51 1.70
CA PRO A 52 3.56 -7.15 2.84
C PRO A 52 3.81 -8.64 2.54
N PRO A 53 4.89 -9.24 3.04
CA PRO A 53 5.06 -10.69 3.00
C PRO A 53 3.87 -11.40 3.65
N GLU A 54 3.62 -12.64 3.24
CA GLU A 54 2.54 -13.45 3.82
C GLU A 54 2.68 -13.54 5.36
N GLY A 55 1.58 -13.34 6.07
CA GLY A 55 1.56 -13.29 7.54
C GLY A 55 1.96 -11.94 8.15
N TYR A 56 2.37 -10.97 7.33
CA TYR A 56 2.65 -9.60 7.77
C TYR A 56 1.56 -8.63 7.33
N VAL A 57 1.44 -7.55 8.10
CA VAL A 57 0.45 -6.50 7.88
C VAL A 57 1.12 -5.13 8.04
N LEU A 58 0.84 -4.21 7.11
CA LEU A 58 1.26 -2.81 7.26
C LEU A 58 0.34 -2.12 8.27
N VAL A 59 0.94 -1.49 9.27
CA VAL A 59 0.25 -0.75 10.32
C VAL A 59 0.87 0.64 10.39
N PRO A 60 0.06 1.72 10.52
CA PRO A 60 0.60 3.04 10.80
C PRO A 60 1.54 3.04 12.00
N VAL A 61 2.64 3.79 11.91
CA VAL A 61 3.57 3.96 13.04
C VAL A 61 2.85 4.58 14.23
N GLU A 62 1.99 5.57 13.97
CA GLU A 62 1.07 6.14 14.94
C GLU A 62 -0.35 5.60 14.65
N PRO A 63 -1.00 4.89 15.59
CA PRO A 63 -2.36 4.41 15.40
C PRO A 63 -3.32 5.56 15.11
N THR A 64 -4.24 5.35 14.17
CA THR A 64 -5.28 6.35 13.88
C THR A 64 -6.29 6.42 15.02
N THR A 65 -7.04 7.52 15.11
CA THR A 65 -8.15 7.67 16.06
C THR A 65 -9.16 6.53 15.94
N GLU A 66 -9.42 6.02 14.73
CA GLU A 66 -10.32 4.90 14.51
C GLU A 66 -9.76 3.58 15.04
N MET A 67 -8.46 3.34 14.88
CA MET A 67 -7.79 2.19 15.50
C MET A 67 -7.87 2.28 17.03
N LEU A 68 -7.61 3.45 17.60
CA LEU A 68 -7.66 3.67 19.05
C LEU A 68 -9.07 3.56 19.63
N ASN A 69 -10.09 3.98 18.87
CA ASN A 69 -11.51 3.92 19.25
C ASN A 69 -12.22 2.64 18.80
N SER A 70 -11.48 1.69 18.21
CA SER A 70 -11.99 0.35 17.86
C SER A 70 -12.75 -0.22 19.07
N PRO A 71 -13.97 -0.76 18.88
CA PRO A 71 -15.02 -0.77 19.89
C PRO A 71 -14.55 -1.33 21.24
N TYR A 72 -14.31 -0.40 22.17
CA TYR A 72 -14.18 -0.55 23.62
C TYR A 72 -13.97 -1.99 24.11
N ILE A 73 -12.71 -2.43 24.12
CA ILE A 73 -12.31 -3.67 24.77
C ILE A 73 -11.57 -3.28 26.06
N ASP A 74 -12.21 -3.58 27.19
CA ASP A 74 -11.74 -3.39 28.57
C ASP A 74 -10.22 -3.58 28.68
N CYS A 75 -9.48 -2.61 29.21
CA CYS A 75 -8.00 -2.58 29.21
C CYS A 75 -7.36 -3.50 30.27
N GLY A 76 -7.98 -4.65 30.54
CA GLY A 76 -7.42 -5.67 31.42
C GLY A 76 -6.24 -6.43 30.77
N PRO A 77 -5.30 -6.98 31.54
CA PRO A 77 -4.19 -7.76 30.99
C PRO A 77 -4.63 -9.02 30.19
N ARG A 78 -5.89 -9.45 30.33
CA ARG A 78 -6.46 -10.61 29.61
C ARG A 78 -6.99 -10.26 28.20
N THR A 79 -7.11 -8.98 27.84
CA THR A 79 -7.79 -8.52 26.62
C THR A 79 -6.88 -7.85 25.60
N ALA A 80 -5.60 -7.61 25.93
CA ALA A 80 -4.65 -6.91 25.04
C ALA A 80 -4.55 -7.51 23.63
N ALA A 81 -4.58 -8.84 23.51
CA ALA A 81 -4.57 -9.51 22.20
C ALA A 81 -5.84 -9.25 21.38
N ILE A 82 -6.99 -9.15 22.04
CA ILE A 82 -8.28 -8.87 21.40
C ILE A 82 -8.33 -7.39 20.99
N THR A 83 -7.86 -6.48 21.84
CA THR A 83 -7.71 -5.06 21.52
C THR A 83 -6.79 -4.87 20.33
N TRP A 84 -5.63 -5.53 20.31
CA TRP A 84 -4.70 -5.49 19.18
C TRP A 84 -5.33 -6.03 17.88
N ALA A 85 -6.06 -7.15 17.95
CA ALA A 85 -6.78 -7.67 16.78
C ALA A 85 -7.85 -6.70 16.28
N GLY A 86 -8.59 -6.03 17.18
CA GLY A 86 -9.56 -5.00 16.84
C GLY A 86 -8.92 -3.78 16.17
N MET A 87 -7.76 -3.33 16.67
CA MET A 87 -6.96 -2.26 16.07
C MET A 87 -6.46 -2.64 14.67
N LEU A 88 -5.95 -3.87 14.51
CA LEU A 88 -5.50 -4.36 13.20
C LEU A 88 -6.64 -4.49 12.19
N ALA A 89 -7.85 -4.81 12.62
CA ALA A 89 -9.03 -4.89 11.76
C ALA A 89 -9.57 -3.52 11.33
N THR A 90 -9.29 -2.46 12.11
CA THR A 90 -9.67 -1.07 11.83
C THR A 90 -8.54 -0.25 11.23
N ARG A 91 -7.39 -0.88 10.96
CA ARG A 91 -6.25 -0.19 10.35
C ARG A 91 -6.68 0.36 8.98
N PRO A 92 -6.17 1.54 8.59
CA PRO A 92 -6.32 1.98 7.22
C PRO A 92 -5.58 1.04 6.29
N GLU A 93 -6.24 0.59 5.22
CA GLU A 93 -5.56 -0.08 4.11
C GLU A 93 -4.81 0.97 3.28
N VAL A 94 -3.69 0.55 2.69
CA VAL A 94 -2.89 1.45 1.83
C VAL A 94 -3.75 1.84 0.62
N PRO A 95 -3.94 3.15 0.34
CA PRO A 95 -4.71 3.61 -0.82
C PRO A 95 -3.94 3.50 -2.15
#